data_AF-A0A838WWK9-F1
#
_entry.id   AF-A0A838WWK9-F1
#
_cell.length_a   1.000
_cell.length_b   1.000
_cell.length_c   1.000
_cell.angle_alpha   90.00
_cell.angle_beta   90.00
_cell.angle_gamma   90.00
#
_symmetry.space_group_name_H-M   'P 1'
#
loop_
_entity.id
_entity.type
_entity.pdbx_description
1 polymer ?
#
loop_
_entity_poly.entity_id
_entity_poly.type
_entity_poly.pdbx_seq_one_letter_code
_entity_poly.pdbx_strand_id
1 'polypeptide(L)'
;MKIGLVELPQLKLLDPDGNDWTEQNQHPLISKQILMSNLEAGGFEVELFNLKKGTEEELFGETYWKGMNLLKIAYGKRVSSIDPQSCDAWGITNNFTIYRELTGFLLAHLAKGGKPIVVGGSDVIAQPNYYFHAGATVVVTDKSGAANWAIFDHILGQPQREELSGVLFADGTEYRKRRHPLHPQDWFLPSVAVANACLGGGQDFMDNLAESSLLPVGSAMFDLGCDRTCDFCQTPTYGSGYLRMTPEKALSWATRQKEAG
;
A
#
# COMPACT_ATOMS: atom_id res chain seq x y z
N MET A 1 12.38 -16.76 -0.55
CA MET A 1 12.35 -15.62 0.38
C MET A 1 10.93 -15.10 0.43
N LYS A 2 10.43 -14.87 1.63
CA LYS A 2 9.04 -14.53 1.89
C LYS A 2 8.89 -13.04 2.21
N ILE A 3 8.05 -12.36 1.46
CA ILE A 3 7.76 -10.93 1.62
C ILE A 3 6.35 -10.76 2.18
N GLY A 4 6.25 -10.16 3.36
CA GLY A 4 4.97 -9.82 3.97
C GLY A 4 4.50 -8.46 3.51
N LEU A 5 3.39 -8.40 2.76
CA LEU A 5 2.74 -7.14 2.42
C LEU A 5 1.61 -6.87 3.39
N VAL A 6 1.63 -5.72 4.07
CA VAL A 6 0.60 -5.39 5.07
C VAL A 6 -0.33 -4.32 4.52
N GLU A 7 -1.62 -4.61 4.51
CA GLU A 7 -2.67 -3.60 4.40
C GLU A 7 -3.07 -3.17 5.81
N LEU A 8 -3.09 -1.85 6.06
CA LEU A 8 -3.38 -1.27 7.36
C LEU A 8 -4.80 -1.63 7.83
N PRO A 9 -5.04 -1.72 9.15
CA PRO A 9 -6.40 -1.73 9.65
C PRO A 9 -7.08 -0.40 9.33
N GLN A 10 -8.41 -0.36 9.49
CA GLN A 10 -9.15 0.88 9.38
C GLN A 10 -8.81 1.80 10.55
N LEU A 11 -8.92 3.10 10.33
CA LEU A 11 -8.79 4.10 11.37
C LEU A 11 -10.18 4.46 11.85
N LYS A 12 -10.40 4.53 13.17
CA LYS A 12 -11.50 5.28 13.76
C LYS A 12 -10.97 6.44 14.59
N LEU A 13 -11.73 7.53 14.58
CA LEU A 13 -11.52 8.68 15.47
C LEU A 13 -12.79 8.83 16.29
N LEU A 14 -12.74 8.35 17.53
CA LEU A 14 -13.90 8.34 18.42
C LEU A 14 -13.89 9.58 19.32
N ASP A 15 -15.00 10.31 19.36
CA ASP A 15 -15.18 11.39 20.34
C ASP A 15 -15.64 10.85 21.72
N PRO A 16 -15.76 11.70 22.76
CA PRO A 16 -16.17 11.27 24.09
C PRO A 16 -17.58 10.64 24.16
N ASP A 17 -18.45 10.92 23.19
CA ASP A 17 -19.79 10.34 23.09
C ASP A 17 -19.79 9.02 22.30
N GLY A 18 -18.64 8.63 21.73
CA GLY A 18 -18.44 7.42 20.95
C GLY A 18 -18.76 7.57 19.47
N ASN A 19 -18.95 8.78 18.95
CA ASN A 19 -19.17 8.98 17.52
C ASN A 19 -17.86 8.81 16.76
N ASP A 20 -17.92 8.10 15.62
CA ASP A 20 -16.79 7.92 14.72
C ASP A 20 -16.75 9.04 13.67
N TRP A 21 -15.63 9.76 13.63
CA TRP A 21 -15.37 10.89 12.72
C TRP A 21 -14.62 10.48 11.45
N THR A 22 -14.51 9.18 11.17
CA THR A 22 -13.79 8.66 10.00
C THR A 22 -14.70 8.02 8.96
N GLU A 23 -14.23 7.99 7.72
CA GLU A 23 -14.85 7.18 6.67
C GLU A 23 -14.43 5.72 6.84
N GLN A 24 -15.42 4.83 6.93
CA GLN A 24 -15.19 3.38 6.97
C GLN A 24 -14.93 2.86 5.56
N ASN A 25 -13.67 2.94 5.16
CA ASN A 25 -13.26 2.66 3.79
C ASN A 25 -12.93 1.17 3.57
N GLN A 26 -13.70 0.52 2.70
CA GLN A 26 -13.52 -0.89 2.30
C GLN A 26 -13.03 -1.01 0.85
N HIS A 27 -12.32 0.00 0.34
CA HIS A 27 -11.81 0.03 -1.02
C HIS A 27 -10.96 -1.21 -1.37
N PRO A 28 -11.02 -1.65 -2.65
CA PRO A 28 -10.13 -2.68 -3.16
C PRO A 28 -8.65 -2.25 -3.12
N LEU A 29 -7.77 -3.24 -2.98
CA LEU A 29 -6.34 -3.04 -2.71
C LEU A 29 -5.50 -2.97 -3.99
N ILE A 30 -5.81 -2.03 -4.89
CA ILE A 30 -5.19 -1.96 -6.23
C ILE A 30 -3.65 -1.93 -6.19
N SER A 31 -3.07 -1.17 -5.27
CA SER A 31 -1.61 -1.07 -5.15
C SER A 31 -0.97 -2.39 -4.68
N LYS A 32 -1.62 -3.12 -3.78
CA LYS A 32 -1.18 -4.45 -3.33
C LYS A 32 -1.29 -5.45 -4.46
N GLN A 33 -2.38 -5.40 -5.23
CA GLN A 33 -2.59 -6.25 -6.39
C GLN A 33 -1.42 -6.13 -7.39
N ILE A 34 -1.03 -4.91 -7.74
CA ILE A 34 0.13 -4.66 -8.63
C ILE A 34 1.43 -5.15 -7.99
N LEU A 35 1.66 -4.81 -6.72
CA LEU A 35 2.90 -5.16 -6.02
C LEU A 35 3.08 -6.67 -5.86
N MET A 36 2.04 -7.39 -5.45
CA MET A 36 2.03 -8.86 -5.33
C MET A 36 2.38 -9.50 -6.68
N SER A 37 1.66 -9.12 -7.73
CA SER A 37 1.87 -9.65 -9.09
C SER A 37 3.30 -9.43 -9.57
N ASN A 38 3.85 -8.25 -9.30
CA ASN A 38 5.22 -7.93 -9.63
C ASN A 38 6.19 -8.80 -8.83
N LEU A 39 6.09 -8.84 -7.51
CA LEU A 39 7.01 -9.62 -6.65
C LEU A 39 6.95 -11.13 -6.91
N GLU A 40 5.76 -11.69 -7.12
CA GLU A 40 5.56 -13.11 -7.47
C GLU A 40 6.23 -13.45 -8.81
N ALA A 41 6.11 -12.57 -9.81
CA ALA A 41 6.84 -12.74 -11.08
C ALA A 41 8.36 -12.64 -10.92
N GLY A 42 8.82 -11.97 -9.85
CA GLY A 42 10.20 -11.99 -9.39
C GLY A 42 10.58 -13.25 -8.60
N GLY A 43 9.72 -14.25 -8.48
CA GLY A 43 10.01 -15.47 -7.73
C GLY A 43 10.07 -15.30 -6.21
N PHE A 44 9.57 -14.18 -5.68
CA PHE A 44 9.36 -14.04 -4.25
C PHE A 44 8.09 -14.79 -3.83
N GLU A 45 8.11 -15.40 -2.65
CA GLU A 45 6.88 -15.83 -1.98
C GLU A 45 6.26 -14.59 -1.34
N VAL A 46 4.98 -14.30 -1.62
CA VAL A 46 4.32 -13.09 -1.13
C VAL A 46 3.13 -13.49 -0.26
N GLU A 47 3.07 -12.93 0.95
CA GLU A 47 1.92 -13.09 1.85
C GLU A 47 1.26 -11.73 2.10
N LEU A 48 -0.05 -11.65 1.87
CA LEU A 48 -0.85 -10.46 2.16
C LEU A 48 -1.45 -10.55 3.57
N PHE A 49 -0.97 -9.71 4.48
CA PHE A 49 -1.56 -9.47 5.79
C PHE A 49 -2.58 -8.36 5.69
N ASN A 50 -3.83 -8.71 5.37
CA ASN A 50 -4.92 -7.74 5.28
C ASN A 50 -5.54 -7.48 6.66
N LEU A 51 -5.09 -6.41 7.33
CA LEU A 51 -5.57 -6.05 8.66
C LEU A 51 -6.95 -5.37 8.65
N LYS A 52 -7.51 -5.00 7.49
CA LYS A 52 -8.91 -4.54 7.40
C LYS A 52 -9.91 -5.68 7.68
N LYS A 53 -9.52 -6.94 7.48
CA LYS A 53 -10.39 -8.10 7.64
C LYS A 53 -10.53 -8.51 9.11
N GLY A 54 -11.33 -7.80 9.88
CA GLY A 54 -11.64 -8.12 11.27
C GLY A 54 -12.59 -7.09 11.88
N THR A 55 -12.88 -7.22 13.17
CA THR A 55 -13.79 -6.31 13.90
C THR A 55 -13.25 -5.92 15.27
N GLU A 56 -11.95 -6.13 15.49
CA GLU A 56 -11.28 -5.83 16.75
C GLU A 56 -10.92 -4.34 16.80
N GLU A 57 -10.90 -3.78 18.01
CA GLU A 57 -10.47 -2.41 18.27
C GLU A 57 -9.18 -2.41 19.10
N GLU A 58 -8.20 -1.63 18.64
CA GLU A 58 -6.91 -1.43 19.30
C GLU A 58 -6.63 0.07 19.41
N LEU A 59 -6.66 0.61 20.63
CA LEU A 59 -6.30 2.00 20.91
C LEU A 59 -4.80 2.19 20.67
N PHE A 60 -4.43 3.15 19.82
CA PHE A 60 -3.02 3.43 19.51
C PHE A 60 -2.61 4.88 19.77
N GLY A 61 -3.55 5.75 20.14
CA GLY A 61 -3.24 7.13 20.53
C GLY A 61 -4.46 8.00 20.76
N GLU A 62 -4.21 9.27 21.00
CA GLU A 62 -5.23 10.30 21.22
C GLU A 62 -4.82 11.61 20.54
N THR A 63 -5.78 12.50 20.31
CA THR A 63 -5.51 13.87 19.84
C THR A 63 -6.58 14.83 20.33
N TYR A 64 -6.23 16.11 20.45
CA TYR A 64 -7.18 17.16 20.80
C TYR A 64 -7.63 17.90 19.56
N TRP A 65 -8.93 17.97 19.32
CA TRP A 65 -9.52 18.68 18.19
C TRP A 65 -10.81 19.36 18.61
N LYS A 66 -11.03 20.62 18.22
CA LYS A 66 -12.28 21.38 18.46
C LYS A 66 -12.84 21.30 19.90
N GLY A 67 -11.99 21.30 20.91
CA GLY A 67 -12.47 21.27 22.30
C GLY A 67 -12.61 19.87 22.90
N MET A 68 -12.42 18.80 22.12
CA MET A 68 -12.62 17.41 22.53
C MET A 68 -11.34 16.58 22.36
N ASN A 69 -11.17 15.62 23.25
CA ASN A 69 -10.18 14.55 23.08
C ASN A 69 -10.78 13.46 22.20
N LEU A 70 -10.15 13.18 21.07
CA LEU A 70 -10.47 12.09 20.18
C LEU A 70 -9.54 10.91 20.43
N LEU A 71 -10.10 9.71 20.52
CA LEU A 71 -9.35 8.46 20.59
C LEU A 71 -9.05 7.96 19.18
N LYS A 72 -7.82 7.53 18.94
CA LYS A 72 -7.38 6.93 17.68
C LYS A 72 -7.39 5.41 17.82
N ILE A 73 -8.27 4.76 17.07
CA ILE A 73 -8.47 3.30 17.14
C ILE A 73 -8.05 2.69 15.80
N ALA A 74 -7.26 1.62 15.87
CA ALA A 74 -7.05 0.70 14.78
C ALA A 74 -8.19 -0.34 14.79
N TYR A 75 -9.03 -0.33 13.77
CA TYR A 75 -10.19 -1.21 13.64
C TYR A 75 -9.98 -2.27 12.56
N GLY A 76 -10.15 -3.54 12.90
CA GLY A 76 -9.90 -4.65 12.00
C GLY A 76 -9.27 -5.83 12.73
N LYS A 77 -8.21 -6.41 12.18
CA LYS A 77 -7.31 -7.31 12.92
C LYS A 77 -6.29 -6.50 13.69
N ARG A 78 -5.98 -6.94 14.91
CA ARG A 78 -4.92 -6.33 15.73
C ARG A 78 -3.57 -6.34 15.02
N VAL A 79 -2.83 -5.24 15.16
CA VAL A 79 -1.45 -5.15 14.67
C VAL A 79 -0.58 -6.21 15.36
N SER A 80 -0.82 -6.44 16.65
CA SER A 80 -0.14 -7.45 17.45
C SER A 80 -0.39 -8.90 17.02
N SER A 81 -1.36 -9.15 16.13
CA SER A 81 -1.60 -10.49 15.57
C SER A 81 -0.57 -10.90 14.51
N ILE A 82 0.19 -9.96 13.94
CA ILE A 82 1.27 -10.25 13.01
C ILE A 82 2.51 -10.64 13.81
N ASP A 83 3.06 -11.82 13.55
CA ASP A 83 4.41 -12.16 14.02
C ASP A 83 5.45 -11.40 13.16
N PRO A 84 6.21 -10.46 13.75
CA PRO A 84 7.17 -9.64 12.99
C PRO A 84 8.37 -10.43 12.45
N GLN A 85 8.56 -11.69 12.87
CA GLN A 85 9.62 -12.58 12.38
C GLN A 85 9.16 -13.54 11.27
N SER A 86 7.86 -13.57 10.95
CA SER A 86 7.26 -14.55 10.02
C SER A 86 7.62 -14.37 8.54
N CYS A 87 8.26 -13.25 8.19
CA CYS A 87 8.70 -12.90 6.83
C CYS A 87 10.17 -12.47 6.82
N ASP A 88 10.81 -12.55 5.65
CA ASP A 88 12.19 -12.11 5.45
C ASP A 88 12.30 -10.59 5.30
N ALA A 89 11.26 -9.95 4.77
CA ALA A 89 11.11 -8.50 4.68
C ALA A 89 9.62 -8.11 4.66
N TRP A 90 9.35 -6.83 4.91
CA TRP A 90 7.99 -6.28 4.95
C TRP A 90 7.78 -5.17 3.91
N GLY A 91 6.59 -5.10 3.33
CA GLY A 91 6.16 -4.05 2.40
C GLY A 91 4.87 -3.35 2.83
N ILE A 92 4.96 -2.07 3.16
CA ILE A 92 3.82 -1.26 3.63
C ILE A 92 3.59 -0.09 2.67
N THR A 93 2.32 0.23 2.42
CA THR A 93 1.94 1.35 1.56
C THR A 93 1.09 2.33 2.34
N ASN A 94 1.46 3.61 2.37
CA ASN A 94 0.57 4.67 2.87
C ASN A 94 0.51 5.86 1.89
N ASN A 95 -0.70 6.16 1.42
CA ASN A 95 -0.95 7.28 0.52
C ASN A 95 -1.57 8.49 1.22
N PHE A 96 -2.14 8.33 2.41
CA PHE A 96 -2.98 9.35 3.03
C PHE A 96 -2.40 9.77 4.38
N THR A 97 -2.30 11.08 4.59
CA THR A 97 -1.77 11.66 5.84
C THR A 97 -2.56 11.23 7.07
N ILE A 98 -3.88 11.03 6.95
CA ILE A 98 -4.73 10.59 8.07
C ILE A 98 -4.30 9.22 8.63
N TYR A 99 -3.70 8.36 7.80
CA TYR A 99 -3.19 7.03 8.19
C TYR A 99 -1.72 7.04 8.64
N ARG A 100 -1.05 8.19 8.66
CA ARG A 100 0.39 8.29 8.97
C ARG A 100 0.72 7.70 10.33
N GLU A 101 -0.01 8.11 11.38
CA GLU A 101 0.24 7.62 12.73
C GLU A 101 -0.10 6.14 12.90
N LEU A 102 -1.18 5.66 12.27
CA LEU A 102 -1.53 4.26 12.28
C LEU A 102 -0.45 3.41 11.57
N THR A 103 0.12 3.94 10.48
CA THR A 103 1.25 3.31 9.81
C THR A 103 2.47 3.27 10.74
N GLY A 104 2.76 4.37 11.45
CA GLY A 104 3.84 4.43 12.43
C GLY A 104 3.68 3.39 13.55
N PHE A 105 2.46 3.20 14.05
CA PHE A 105 2.13 2.17 15.03
C PHE A 105 2.41 0.76 14.52
N LEU A 106 2.02 0.45 13.28
CA LEU A 106 2.36 -0.84 12.64
C LEU A 106 3.87 -1.01 12.45
N LEU A 107 4.56 0.01 11.95
CA LEU A 107 6.01 -0.07 11.70
C LEU A 107 6.79 -0.32 13.00
N ALA A 108 6.42 0.35 14.08
CA ALA A 108 7.04 0.14 15.40
C ALA A 108 6.84 -1.30 15.90
N HIS A 109 5.72 -1.95 15.56
CA HIS A 109 5.51 -3.36 15.86
C HIS A 109 6.39 -4.27 14.99
N LEU A 110 6.41 -4.06 13.67
CA LEU A 110 7.21 -4.87 12.74
C LEU A 110 8.72 -4.74 13.01
N ALA A 111 9.19 -3.56 13.40
CA ALA A 111 10.60 -3.30 13.69
C ALA A 111 11.17 -4.18 14.81
N LYS A 112 10.32 -4.67 15.73
CA LYS A 112 10.70 -5.62 16.79
C LYS A 112 11.24 -6.94 16.24
N GLY A 113 10.89 -7.31 15.00
CA GLY A 113 11.38 -8.51 14.34
C GLY A 113 12.78 -8.39 13.74
N GLY A 114 13.34 -7.17 13.66
CA GLY A 114 14.67 -6.92 13.07
C GLY A 114 14.77 -7.21 11.57
N LYS A 115 13.63 -7.35 10.87
CA LYS A 115 13.55 -7.57 9.43
C LYS A 115 13.46 -6.22 8.70
N PRO A 116 14.04 -6.09 7.49
CA PRO A 116 13.96 -4.84 6.75
C PRO A 116 12.52 -4.52 6.36
N ILE A 117 12.17 -3.24 6.45
CA ILE A 117 10.83 -2.74 6.18
C ILE A 117 10.88 -1.72 5.04
N VAL A 118 10.25 -2.07 3.92
CA VAL A 118 10.09 -1.24 2.73
C VAL A 118 8.76 -0.51 2.84
N VAL A 119 8.79 0.82 2.74
CA VAL A 119 7.58 1.65 2.74
C VAL A 119 7.45 2.42 1.44
N GLY A 120 6.23 2.58 0.94
CA GLY A 120 5.95 3.38 -0.26
C GLY A 120 4.61 4.09 -0.18
N GLY A 121 4.35 4.99 -1.12
CA GLY A 121 3.09 5.72 -1.18
C GLY A 121 3.26 7.23 -1.07
N SER A 122 2.18 7.95 -1.36
CA SER A 122 2.19 9.40 -1.53
C SER A 122 2.58 10.17 -0.27
N ASP A 123 2.04 9.78 0.89
CA ASP A 123 2.39 10.37 2.17
C ASP A 123 3.82 10.00 2.60
N VAL A 124 4.21 8.74 2.34
CA VAL A 124 5.56 8.24 2.61
C VAL A 124 6.62 9.06 1.88
N ILE A 125 6.41 9.34 0.60
CA ILE A 125 7.32 10.17 -0.21
C ILE A 125 7.33 11.62 0.29
N ALA A 126 6.18 12.14 0.73
CA ALA A 126 6.09 13.53 1.20
C ALA A 126 6.74 13.74 2.58
N GLN A 127 6.77 12.72 3.43
CA GLN A 127 7.27 12.81 4.82
C GLN A 127 8.15 11.60 5.20
N PRO A 128 9.24 11.30 4.45
CA PRO A 128 10.00 10.06 4.62
C PRO A 128 10.61 9.90 6.01
N ASN A 129 11.08 11.01 6.61
CA ASN A 129 11.68 11.02 7.94
C ASN A 129 10.74 10.51 9.03
N TYR A 130 9.42 10.72 8.90
CA TYR A 130 8.46 10.17 9.85
C TYR A 130 8.52 8.63 9.86
N TYR A 131 8.54 8.04 8.67
CA TYR A 131 8.54 6.58 8.51
C TYR A 131 9.87 5.95 8.90
N PHE A 132 11.00 6.61 8.65
CA PHE A 132 12.29 6.17 9.16
C PHE A 132 12.33 6.15 10.69
N HIS A 133 11.88 7.22 11.36
CA HIS A 133 11.78 7.24 12.82
C HIS A 133 10.83 6.17 13.38
N ALA A 134 9.81 5.77 12.60
CA ALA A 134 8.89 4.69 12.97
C ALA A 134 9.44 3.28 12.71
N GLY A 135 10.62 3.14 12.11
CA GLY A 135 11.30 1.85 11.89
C GLY A 135 11.41 1.39 10.44
N ALA A 136 11.00 2.21 9.46
CA ALA A 136 11.24 1.87 8.06
C ALA A 136 12.73 1.83 7.73
N THR A 137 13.14 0.85 6.92
CA THR A 137 14.53 0.72 6.43
C THR A 137 14.75 1.55 5.16
N VAL A 138 13.74 1.57 4.29
CA VAL A 138 13.81 2.21 2.98
C VAL A 138 12.45 2.74 2.54
N VAL A 139 12.47 3.91 1.93
CA VAL A 139 11.34 4.55 1.26
C VAL A 139 11.47 4.34 -0.25
N VAL A 140 10.43 3.80 -0.89
CA VAL A 140 10.33 3.72 -2.35
C VAL A 140 9.71 5.01 -2.88
N THR A 141 10.49 5.73 -3.69
CA THR A 141 10.08 6.97 -4.35
C THR A 141 9.63 6.76 -5.80
N ASP A 142 9.96 5.61 -6.39
CA ASP A 142 9.39 5.18 -7.66
C ASP A 142 7.89 4.82 -7.53
N LYS A 143 7.09 5.30 -8.47
CA LYS A 143 5.63 5.04 -8.54
C LYS A 143 5.26 4.10 -9.68
N SER A 144 6.23 3.64 -10.46
CA SER A 144 6.03 2.80 -11.64
C SER A 144 6.13 1.30 -11.35
N GLY A 145 6.71 0.93 -10.21
CA GLY A 145 7.00 -0.45 -9.83
C GLY A 145 8.39 -0.92 -10.27
N ALA A 146 9.18 -0.06 -10.92
CA ALA A 146 10.54 -0.39 -11.38
C ALA A 146 11.51 -0.70 -10.23
N ALA A 147 11.26 -0.13 -9.04
CA ALA A 147 12.10 -0.35 -7.87
C ALA A 147 11.85 -1.70 -7.18
N ASN A 148 10.69 -2.34 -7.42
CA ASN A 148 10.17 -3.40 -6.56
C ASN A 148 11.11 -4.60 -6.43
N TRP A 149 11.63 -5.16 -7.53
CA TRP A 149 12.56 -6.28 -7.44
C TRP A 149 13.91 -5.86 -6.88
N ALA A 150 14.50 -4.80 -7.43
CA ALA A 150 15.82 -4.35 -7.06
C ALA A 150 15.92 -4.02 -5.57
N ILE A 151 14.89 -3.41 -4.97
CA ILE A 151 14.94 -3.08 -3.55
C ILE A 151 14.91 -4.33 -2.67
N PHE A 152 14.04 -5.31 -2.96
CA PHE A 152 14.01 -6.54 -2.19
C PHE A 152 15.26 -7.38 -2.41
N ASP A 153 15.80 -7.44 -3.62
CA ASP A 153 17.09 -8.08 -3.87
C ASP A 153 18.19 -7.43 -3.02
N HIS A 154 18.19 -6.11 -2.94
CA HIS A 154 19.25 -5.36 -2.26
C HIS A 154 19.22 -5.58 -0.75
N ILE A 155 18.06 -5.38 -0.11
CA ILE A 155 17.93 -5.49 1.35
C ILE A 155 18.02 -6.94 1.85
N LEU A 156 17.79 -7.92 0.97
CA LEU A 156 17.92 -9.34 1.28
C LEU A 156 19.25 -9.94 0.83
N GLY A 157 20.17 -9.13 0.30
CA GLY A 157 21.48 -9.58 -0.16
C GLY A 157 21.43 -10.60 -1.30
N GLN A 158 20.39 -10.55 -2.13
CA GLN A 158 20.27 -11.39 -3.33
C GLN A 158 21.02 -10.78 -4.52
N PRO A 159 21.40 -11.61 -5.52
CA PRO A 159 21.92 -11.10 -6.78
C PRO A 159 20.95 -10.09 -7.40
N GLN A 160 21.46 -8.89 -7.68
CA GLN A 160 20.65 -7.82 -8.29
C GLN A 160 20.24 -8.21 -9.71
N ARG A 161 18.93 -8.34 -9.94
CA ARG A 161 18.38 -8.57 -11.29
C ARG A 161 18.26 -7.31 -12.11
N GLU A 162 18.08 -6.19 -11.44
CA GLU A 162 17.98 -4.87 -12.05
C GLU A 162 18.75 -3.85 -11.22
N GLU A 163 19.05 -2.70 -11.83
CA GLU A 163 19.68 -1.59 -11.13
C GLU A 163 18.73 -0.98 -10.08
N LEU A 164 19.26 -0.80 -8.87
CA LEU A 164 18.56 -0.13 -7.78
C LEU A 164 18.31 1.34 -8.11
N SER A 165 17.06 1.76 -8.02
CA SER A 165 16.64 3.11 -8.41
C SER A 165 15.34 3.49 -7.73
N GLY A 166 15.10 4.79 -7.56
CA GLY A 166 13.87 5.33 -6.97
C GLY A 166 13.66 4.91 -5.52
N VAL A 167 14.71 4.96 -4.70
CA VAL A 167 14.66 4.63 -3.27
C VAL A 167 15.50 5.60 -2.43
N LEU A 168 15.09 5.80 -1.18
CA LEU A 168 15.78 6.57 -0.16
C LEU A 168 15.94 5.71 1.09
N PHE A 169 17.16 5.55 1.59
CA PHE A 169 17.47 4.79 2.80
C PHE A 169 17.49 5.69 4.04
N ALA A 170 17.34 5.08 5.21
CA ALA A 170 17.33 5.78 6.50
C ALA A 170 18.65 6.51 6.82
N ASP A 171 19.78 6.08 6.22
CA ASP A 171 21.09 6.74 6.35
C ASP A 171 21.25 7.96 5.42
N GLY A 172 20.22 8.28 4.63
CA GLY A 172 20.22 9.35 3.65
C GLY A 172 20.76 8.94 2.27
N THR A 173 21.18 7.69 2.07
CA THR A 173 21.59 7.19 0.76
C THR A 173 20.38 7.21 -0.18
N GLU A 174 20.51 7.90 -1.31
CA GLU A 174 19.45 8.06 -2.31
C GLU A 174 19.88 7.47 -3.65
N TYR A 175 19.03 6.62 -4.22
CA TYR A 175 19.13 6.17 -5.60
C TYR A 175 18.03 6.83 -6.40
N ARG A 176 18.43 7.67 -7.37
CA ARG A 176 17.48 8.43 -8.18
C ARG A 176 16.57 7.53 -9.00
N LYS A 177 15.38 8.04 -9.30
CA LYS A 177 14.41 7.36 -10.18
C LYS A 177 15.01 7.15 -11.57
N ARG A 178 14.63 6.05 -12.23
CA ARG A 178 14.98 5.80 -13.64
C ARG A 178 14.42 6.94 -14.50
N ARG A 179 15.16 7.30 -15.55
CA ARG A 179 14.69 8.27 -16.55
C ARG A 179 13.43 7.77 -17.25
N HIS A 180 13.35 6.46 -17.48
CA HIS A 180 12.19 5.80 -18.05
C HIS A 180 11.52 4.94 -16.97
N PRO A 181 10.32 5.31 -16.51
CA PRO A 181 9.57 4.48 -15.56
C PRO A 181 9.20 3.14 -16.19
N LEU A 182 8.89 2.14 -15.35
CA LEU A 182 8.30 0.89 -15.82
C LEU A 182 6.94 1.18 -16.47
N HIS A 183 6.80 0.81 -17.74
CA HIS A 183 5.59 1.09 -18.48
C HIS A 183 4.46 0.14 -18.02
N PRO A 184 3.19 0.60 -17.87
CA PRO A 184 2.07 -0.27 -17.49
C PRO A 184 1.83 -1.45 -18.44
N GLN A 185 2.26 -1.30 -19.71
CA GLN A 185 2.26 -2.40 -20.68
C GLN A 185 3.18 -3.56 -20.28
N ASP A 186 4.16 -3.34 -19.41
CA ASP A 186 5.13 -4.33 -18.96
C ASP A 186 4.81 -4.85 -17.55
N TRP A 187 3.78 -4.31 -16.87
CA TRP A 187 3.35 -4.82 -15.58
C TRP A 187 2.87 -6.26 -15.66
N PHE A 188 3.27 -7.06 -14.68
CA PHE A 188 2.67 -8.38 -14.48
C PHE A 188 1.22 -8.20 -14.06
N LEU A 189 0.30 -8.80 -14.82
CA LEU A 189 -1.11 -8.77 -14.46
C LEU A 189 -1.37 -9.74 -13.30
N PRO A 190 -2.27 -9.40 -12.36
CA PRO A 190 -2.56 -10.27 -11.22
C PRO A 190 -3.10 -11.61 -11.65
N SER A 191 -2.78 -12.67 -10.90
CA SER A 191 -3.54 -13.91 -10.97
C SER A 191 -4.97 -13.70 -10.44
N VAL A 192 -5.88 -14.62 -10.74
CA VAL A 192 -7.24 -14.59 -10.16
C VAL A 192 -7.20 -14.65 -8.63
N ALA A 193 -6.26 -15.42 -8.07
CA ALA A 193 -6.07 -15.50 -6.62
C ALA A 193 -5.62 -14.16 -6.00
N VAL A 194 -4.65 -13.48 -6.64
CA VAL A 194 -4.20 -12.14 -6.20
C VAL A 194 -5.33 -11.13 -6.34
N ALA A 195 -6.08 -11.17 -7.44
CA ALA A 195 -7.25 -10.33 -7.64
C ALA A 195 -8.29 -10.55 -6.53
N ASN A 196 -8.66 -11.80 -6.25
CA ASN A 196 -9.62 -12.19 -5.21
C ASN A 196 -9.19 -11.73 -3.80
N ALA A 197 -7.90 -11.87 -3.48
CA ALA A 197 -7.36 -11.43 -2.19
C ALA A 197 -7.45 -9.90 -1.98
N CYS A 198 -7.52 -9.13 -3.07
CA CYS A 198 -7.51 -7.66 -3.10
C CYS A 198 -8.89 -7.02 -3.37
N LEU A 199 -9.96 -7.81 -3.45
CA LEU A 199 -11.31 -7.26 -3.63
C LEU A 199 -11.75 -6.44 -2.40
N GLY A 200 -12.51 -5.38 -2.65
CA GLY A 200 -13.07 -4.49 -1.64
C GLY A 200 -14.47 -4.89 -1.17
N GLY A 201 -14.89 -4.33 -0.04
CA GLY A 201 -16.23 -4.43 0.53
C GLY A 201 -17.06 -3.16 0.31
N GLY A 202 -18.38 -3.28 0.27
CA GLY A 202 -19.30 -2.23 -0.17
C GLY A 202 -19.88 -1.35 0.92
N GLN A 203 -19.07 -0.51 1.59
CA GLN A 203 -19.60 0.56 2.44
C GLN A 203 -19.44 1.97 1.83
N ASP A 204 -18.52 2.17 0.88
CA ASP A 204 -18.27 3.51 0.29
C ASP A 204 -19.40 3.98 -0.65
N PHE A 205 -20.34 3.09 -0.95
CA PHE A 205 -21.50 3.34 -1.83
C PHE A 205 -22.84 3.14 -1.08
N MET A 206 -22.82 3.35 0.24
CA MET A 206 -23.92 3.11 1.19
C MET A 206 -25.24 3.83 0.86
N ASP A 207 -25.23 4.82 -0.03
CA ASP A 207 -26.48 5.49 -0.40
C ASP A 207 -27.43 4.62 -1.24
N ASN A 208 -27.00 3.47 -1.83
CA ASN A 208 -27.93 2.54 -2.52
C ASN A 208 -27.43 1.09 -2.71
N LEU A 209 -26.22 0.69 -2.26
CA LEU A 209 -25.61 -0.60 -2.65
C LEU A 209 -25.47 -1.66 -1.54
N ALA A 210 -25.95 -1.41 -0.32
CA ALA A 210 -25.86 -2.37 0.80
C ALA A 210 -26.58 -3.72 0.51
N GLU A 211 -27.53 -3.74 -0.43
CA GLU A 211 -28.20 -4.94 -0.95
C GLU A 211 -27.81 -5.28 -2.41
N SER A 212 -26.82 -4.60 -3.00
CA SER A 212 -26.54 -4.79 -4.42
C SER A 212 -25.76 -6.07 -4.69
N SER A 213 -26.12 -6.75 -5.78
CA SER A 213 -25.36 -7.85 -6.39
C SER A 213 -24.01 -7.42 -6.98
N LEU A 214 -23.58 -6.18 -6.78
CA LEU A 214 -22.34 -5.61 -7.32
C LEU A 214 -21.14 -5.73 -6.37
N LEU A 215 -21.30 -6.51 -5.29
CA LEU A 215 -20.21 -6.88 -4.38
C LEU A 215 -19.72 -8.30 -4.65
N PRO A 216 -18.41 -8.57 -4.47
CA PRO A 216 -17.37 -7.63 -4.03
C PRO A 216 -16.94 -6.63 -5.13
N VAL A 217 -16.20 -5.57 -4.76
CA VAL A 217 -15.74 -4.56 -5.74
C VAL A 217 -14.31 -4.85 -6.16
N GLY A 218 -14.10 -5.07 -7.46
CA GLY A 218 -12.77 -5.16 -8.07
C GLY A 218 -12.18 -3.79 -8.41
N SER A 219 -10.87 -3.76 -8.67
CA SER A 219 -10.20 -2.56 -9.21
C SER A 219 -9.15 -2.95 -10.24
N ALA A 220 -8.92 -2.05 -11.18
CA ALA A 220 -7.87 -2.18 -12.18
C ALA A 220 -7.28 -0.80 -12.49
N MET A 221 -6.00 -0.78 -12.86
CA MET A 221 -5.27 0.44 -13.20
C MET A 221 -4.71 0.26 -14.62
N PHE A 222 -5.34 0.90 -15.60
CA PHE A 222 -5.00 0.72 -17.02
C PHE A 222 -3.92 1.70 -17.51
N ASP A 223 -3.58 2.68 -16.68
CA ASP A 223 -2.62 3.73 -16.99
C ASP A 223 -1.89 4.20 -15.74
N LEU A 224 -0.82 4.95 -15.94
CA LEU A 224 0.02 5.53 -14.91
C LEU A 224 0.34 6.98 -15.25
N GLY A 225 0.23 7.83 -14.25
CA GLY A 225 0.70 9.22 -14.31
C GLY A 225 -0.28 10.17 -15.02
N CYS A 226 0.19 11.38 -15.29
CA CYS A 226 -0.62 12.46 -15.84
C CYS A 226 0.30 13.50 -16.49
N ASP A 227 -0.05 13.97 -17.69
CA ASP A 227 0.72 15.02 -18.41
C ASP A 227 0.32 16.46 -18.00
N ARG A 228 -0.60 16.61 -17.03
CA ARG A 228 -0.97 17.92 -16.51
C ARG A 228 0.09 18.43 -15.54
N THR A 229 0.12 19.74 -15.30
CA THR A 229 1.10 20.41 -14.43
C THR A 229 0.42 21.20 -13.31
N CYS A 230 -0.57 20.59 -12.65
CA CYS A 230 -1.26 21.22 -11.52
C CYS A 230 -0.30 21.37 -10.32
N ASP A 231 -0.28 22.55 -9.69
CA ASP A 231 0.59 22.88 -8.54
C ASP A 231 0.11 22.25 -7.22
N PHE A 232 -1.16 21.84 -7.15
CA PHE A 232 -1.75 21.16 -6.00
C PHE A 232 -1.74 19.63 -6.09
N CYS A 233 -1.38 19.04 -7.23
CA CYS A 233 -1.44 17.59 -7.45
C CYS A 233 -0.05 16.96 -7.38
N GLN A 234 0.07 15.83 -6.68
CA GLN A 234 1.34 15.10 -6.60
C GLN A 234 1.61 14.24 -7.85
N THR A 235 0.57 13.81 -8.59
CA THR A 235 0.75 12.89 -9.73
C THR A 235 1.73 13.39 -10.79
N PRO A 236 1.70 14.68 -11.20
CA PRO A 236 2.70 15.22 -12.13
C PRO A 236 4.13 15.14 -11.60
N THR A 237 4.34 15.24 -10.29
CA THR A 237 5.69 15.23 -9.68
C THR A 237 6.30 13.83 -9.63
N TYR A 238 5.52 12.78 -9.96
CA TYR A 238 6.04 11.43 -10.15
C TYR A 238 7.06 11.39 -11.30
N GLY A 239 6.91 12.26 -12.30
CA GLY A 239 7.84 12.35 -13.43
C GLY A 239 7.74 11.18 -14.41
N SER A 240 6.62 10.45 -14.40
CA SER A 240 6.39 9.32 -15.29
C SER A 240 5.86 9.72 -16.67
N GLY A 241 5.31 10.93 -16.81
CA GLY A 241 4.38 11.27 -17.90
C GLY A 241 3.08 10.46 -17.79
N TYR A 242 2.22 10.56 -18.81
CA TYR A 242 1.08 9.66 -18.98
C TYR A 242 1.45 8.44 -19.81
N LEU A 243 1.28 7.26 -19.22
CA LEU A 243 1.56 5.97 -19.84
C LEU A 243 0.31 5.09 -19.75
N ARG A 244 0.00 4.32 -20.79
CA ARG A 244 -1.20 3.48 -20.83
C ARG A 244 -0.87 2.09 -21.34
N MET A 245 -1.57 1.08 -20.84
CA MET A 245 -1.53 -0.23 -21.48
C MET A 245 -2.41 -0.28 -22.74
N THR A 246 -2.18 -1.29 -23.55
CA THR A 246 -3.02 -1.64 -24.70
C THR A 246 -4.42 -2.09 -24.26
N PRO A 247 -5.47 -1.85 -25.06
CA PRO A 247 -6.83 -2.34 -24.75
C PRO A 247 -6.89 -3.83 -24.47
N GLU A 248 -6.12 -4.65 -25.18
CA GLU A 248 -6.07 -6.10 -25.01
C GLU A 248 -5.57 -6.48 -23.61
N LYS A 249 -4.54 -5.76 -23.12
CA LYS A 249 -4.00 -5.97 -21.77
C LYS A 249 -4.98 -5.49 -20.70
N ALA A 250 -5.64 -4.35 -20.91
CA ALA A 250 -6.67 -3.83 -20.01
C ALA A 250 -7.85 -4.80 -19.87
N LEU A 251 -8.36 -5.31 -21.00
CA LEU A 251 -9.42 -6.32 -21.01
C LEU A 251 -8.97 -7.62 -20.33
N SER A 252 -7.73 -8.04 -20.53
CA SER A 252 -7.18 -9.21 -19.83
C SER A 252 -7.12 -9.02 -18.31
N TRP A 253 -6.89 -7.80 -17.82
CA TRP A 253 -6.98 -7.51 -16.39
C TRP A 253 -8.44 -7.51 -15.91
N ALA A 254 -9.33 -6.84 -16.64
CA ALA A 254 -10.77 -6.81 -16.31
C ALA A 254 -11.39 -8.21 -16.25
N THR A 255 -11.03 -9.11 -17.18
CA THR A 255 -11.45 -10.52 -17.16
C THR A 255 -11.04 -11.20 -15.86
N ARG A 256 -9.81 -10.99 -15.38
CA ARG A 256 -9.35 -11.58 -14.11
C ARG A 256 -10.04 -11.00 -12.88
N GLN A 257 -10.41 -9.72 -12.90
CA GLN A 257 -11.26 -9.16 -11.83
C GLN A 257 -12.63 -9.84 -11.83
N LYS A 258 -13.25 -10.00 -12.99
CA LYS A 258 -14.55 -10.68 -13.14
C LYS A 258 -14.50 -12.14 -12.71
N GLU A 259 -13.42 -12.86 -13.01
CA GLU A 259 -13.23 -14.25 -12.57
C GLU A 259 -13.01 -14.36 -11.05
N ALA A 260 -12.51 -13.29 -10.42
CA ALA A 260 -12.23 -13.26 -8.99
C ALA A 260 -13.47 -13.01 -8.12
N GLY A 261 -14.53 -12.40 -8.67
CA GLY A 261 -15.77 -12.05 -7.97
C GLY A 261 -16.40 -10.79 -8.51
#